data_AF-A0A1Y2AW14-F1
#
_entry.id   AF-A0A1Y2AW14-F1
#
_cell.length_a   1.000
_cell.length_b   1.000
_cell.length_c   1.000
_cell.angle_alpha   90.00
_cell.angle_beta   90.00
_cell.angle_gamma   90.00
#
_symmetry.space_group_name_H-M   'P 1'
#
loop_
_entity.id
_entity.type
_entity.pdbx_description
1 polymer ?
#
loop_
_entity_poly.entity_id
_entity_poly.type
_entity_poly.pdbx_seq_one_letter_code
_entity_poly.pdbx_strand_id
1 'polypeptide(L)'
;MSFLGRPSTSRLVPLASSSRSIHTSAPVLAKGPKKQTLRVALKRTNRFGKGKENLVKPVRTITRTIPKLTFSGASEIPDLSNFIQLHPDTYASRSVGSPTTFPQQSFGRLQTFGLPRKLEKEFAEGGSPASVVRQRTVDLARTLDAARSSSSADKRYMITGGSGTGKSMLLFQAVNYAIDSKWIVLYTPRMDQWIDSSSPYAYSQETKTFHQPVLAAKLLQTTLSSNQKALAGLRLGETLPLEGGQILGPDTDLAEVCKIGSRDERISVPVLEAFFKALGSQTEVPVVWAMDEVHSVFTSSRYRAPDFSVLESYHLSMPLLALDYLTGRKTFSRGIVLAAYSHSTPSLPIPPVLTTALALPSTHATAITPYTPLNPTHLAHASASIQRFQVPFGMSPVEAGGMAEIWQKKGWARPAGDEALMSGLSLSMGNPEVMGKGWRFDFKSMAV
;
A
#
# COMPACT_ATOMS: atom_id res chain seq x y z
N MET A 1 -10.33 32.06 -76.32
CA MET A 1 -10.01 33.21 -75.44
C MET A 1 -9.66 32.63 -74.06
N SER A 2 -8.44 32.19 -73.74
CA SER A 2 -7.14 32.91 -73.55
C SER A 2 -7.33 34.16 -72.65
N PHE A 3 -6.72 34.34 -71.47
CA PHE A 3 -5.32 34.22 -70.99
C PHE A 3 -5.31 34.07 -69.43
N LEU A 4 -4.51 33.19 -68.80
CA LEU A 4 -3.17 33.37 -68.16
C LEU A 4 -3.09 34.46 -67.06
N GLY A 5 -2.46 34.30 -65.86
CA GLY A 5 -1.50 33.30 -65.40
C GLY A 5 -1.11 33.34 -63.88
N ARG A 6 -0.22 32.39 -63.55
CA ARG A 6 0.48 31.93 -62.30
C ARG A 6 1.27 32.99 -61.47
N PRO A 7 2.08 32.65 -60.42
CA PRO A 7 2.15 31.50 -59.46
C PRO A 7 2.40 31.92 -57.98
N SER A 8 2.33 30.99 -57.02
CA SER A 8 3.34 30.95 -55.93
C SER A 8 3.49 29.55 -55.32
N THR A 9 4.76 29.19 -55.14
CA THR A 9 5.28 27.94 -54.59
C THR A 9 5.33 28.01 -53.06
N SER A 10 4.89 26.97 -52.35
CA SER A 10 5.29 26.76 -50.95
C SER A 10 5.75 25.31 -50.73
N ARG A 11 6.91 25.22 -50.08
CA ARG A 11 7.75 24.04 -49.87
C ARG A 11 7.09 23.01 -48.96
N LEU A 12 7.21 21.74 -49.34
CA LEU A 12 7.13 20.59 -48.44
C LEU A 12 8.35 20.60 -47.51
N VAL A 13 8.11 20.53 -46.19
CA VAL A 13 9.13 20.24 -45.17
C VAL A 13 8.69 18.95 -44.46
N PRO A 14 9.50 17.87 -44.47
CA PRO A 14 9.22 16.70 -43.67
C PRO A 14 9.74 16.95 -42.24
N LEU A 15 8.83 17.01 -41.25
CA LEU A 15 9.24 17.00 -39.85
C LEU A 15 9.41 15.54 -39.40
N ALA A 16 10.64 15.06 -39.39
CA ALA A 16 11.04 13.88 -38.65
C ALA A 16 10.98 14.20 -37.14
N SER A 17 9.98 13.68 -36.43
CA SER A 17 9.90 13.74 -34.97
C SER A 17 10.69 12.57 -34.38
N SER A 18 11.94 12.82 -34.01
CA SER A 18 12.71 11.96 -33.11
C SER A 18 12.42 12.39 -31.68
N SER A 19 11.69 11.57 -30.92
CA SER A 19 11.47 11.77 -29.48
C SER A 19 12.79 11.58 -28.74
N ARG A 20 13.44 12.68 -28.35
CA ARG A 20 14.61 12.66 -27.45
C ARG A 20 14.15 12.74 -26.00
N SER A 21 14.62 11.79 -25.19
CA SER A 21 14.53 11.81 -23.73
C SER A 21 15.33 12.98 -23.15
N ILE A 22 14.71 13.79 -22.30
CA ILE A 22 15.36 14.91 -21.63
C ILE A 22 16.06 14.38 -20.37
N HIS A 23 17.40 14.43 -20.37
CA HIS A 23 18.22 14.28 -19.17
C HIS A 23 18.66 15.66 -18.68
N THR A 24 18.45 15.97 -17.41
CA THR A 24 18.93 17.21 -16.78
C THR A 24 20.41 17.05 -16.41
N SER A 25 21.29 17.75 -17.12
CA SER A 25 22.68 17.95 -16.71
C SER A 25 22.77 19.08 -15.68
N ALA A 26 23.35 18.81 -14.51
CA ALA A 26 23.66 19.84 -13.52
C ALA A 26 24.75 20.81 -14.03
N PRO A 27 24.67 22.12 -13.73
CA PRO A 27 25.72 23.08 -14.13
C PRO A 27 26.98 22.89 -13.27
N VAL A 28 28.14 22.93 -13.93
CA VAL A 28 29.47 22.87 -13.33
C VAL A 28 29.75 24.18 -12.58
N LEU A 29 29.88 24.11 -11.25
CA LEU A 29 30.37 25.22 -10.43
C LEU A 29 31.91 25.30 -10.47
N ALA A 30 32.44 26.53 -10.57
CA ALA A 30 33.86 26.84 -10.65
C ALA A 30 34.66 26.40 -9.40
N LYS A 31 35.91 25.93 -9.63
CA LYS A 31 36.87 25.50 -8.59
C LYS A 31 37.34 26.69 -7.73
N GLY A 32 37.04 26.66 -6.43
CA GLY A 32 37.70 27.50 -5.42
C GLY A 32 39.12 26.99 -5.06
N PRO A 33 39.99 27.84 -4.46
CA PRO A 33 41.40 27.55 -4.25
C PRO A 33 41.66 26.53 -3.13
N LYS A 34 42.73 25.73 -3.32
CA LYS A 34 43.13 24.58 -2.49
C LYS A 34 43.68 25.01 -1.13
N LYS A 35 43.12 24.48 -0.03
CA LYS A 35 43.77 24.46 1.29
C LYS A 35 44.75 23.28 1.37
N GLN A 36 46.00 23.58 1.73
CA GLN A 36 47.10 22.65 1.94
C GLN A 36 46.82 21.75 3.16
N THR A 37 47.01 20.43 3.00
CA THR A 37 47.08 19.49 4.13
C THR A 37 48.52 19.01 4.28
N LEU A 38 49.06 19.23 5.48
CA LEU A 38 50.40 18.82 5.92
C LEU A 38 50.50 17.28 5.90
N ARG A 39 51.51 16.75 5.19
CA ARG A 39 51.88 15.33 5.21
C ARG A 39 52.96 15.10 6.26
N VAL A 40 52.65 14.34 7.32
CA VAL A 40 53.65 13.79 8.24
C VAL A 40 54.18 12.47 7.66
N ALA A 41 55.49 12.38 7.48
CA ALA A 41 56.19 11.24 6.92
C ALA A 41 56.49 10.19 8.00
N LEU A 42 56.08 8.93 7.77
CA LEU A 42 56.53 7.78 8.54
C LEU A 42 57.44 6.90 7.67
N LYS A 43 58.69 6.82 8.12
CA LYS A 43 59.87 6.24 7.46
C LYS A 43 59.76 4.71 7.46
N ARG A 44 59.85 4.09 6.28
CA ARG A 44 60.00 2.63 6.11
C ARG A 44 61.48 2.24 6.22
N THR A 45 61.79 1.27 7.07
CA THR A 45 63.04 0.50 7.02
C THR A 45 62.70 -0.97 6.79
N ASN A 46 63.27 -1.54 5.73
CA ASN A 46 63.21 -2.97 5.40
C ASN A 46 64.31 -3.70 6.18
N ARG A 47 64.00 -4.87 6.75
CA ARG A 47 64.95 -5.97 6.94
C ARG A 47 64.30 -7.31 6.59
N PHE A 48 65.05 -8.09 5.81
CA PHE A 48 64.74 -9.42 5.28
C PHE A 48 64.87 -10.53 6.34
N GLY A 49 64.16 -11.66 6.15
CA GLY A 49 64.43 -12.93 6.82
C GLY A 49 63.45 -14.05 6.43
N LYS A 50 63.96 -15.09 5.77
CA LYS A 50 63.33 -16.25 5.09
C LYS A 50 62.42 -17.16 5.97
N GLY A 51 61.48 -17.85 5.31
CA GLY A 51 60.92 -19.14 5.77
C GLY A 51 59.61 -19.53 5.07
N LYS A 52 59.64 -20.60 4.25
CA LYS A 52 58.47 -21.18 3.54
C LYS A 52 57.59 -21.97 4.51
N GLU A 53 56.26 -21.90 4.36
CA GLU A 53 55.38 -23.08 4.31
C GLU A 53 53.94 -22.70 3.90
N ASN A 54 53.33 -23.57 3.10
CA ASN A 54 52.05 -23.41 2.44
C ASN A 54 50.87 -23.57 3.41
N LEU A 55 50.02 -22.54 3.53
CA LEU A 55 48.68 -22.67 4.08
C LEU A 55 47.69 -21.89 3.20
N VAL A 56 47.02 -22.63 2.32
CA VAL A 56 45.83 -22.14 1.60
C VAL A 56 44.75 -21.87 2.65
N LYS A 57 44.49 -20.59 2.94
CA LYS A 57 43.33 -20.18 3.74
C LYS A 57 42.17 -19.86 2.79
N PRO A 58 40.96 -20.39 3.01
CA PRO A 58 39.82 -20.08 2.17
C PRO A 58 39.45 -18.60 2.32
N VAL A 59 39.20 -17.95 1.18
CA VAL A 59 38.66 -16.59 1.10
C VAL A 59 37.30 -16.58 1.79
N ARG A 60 37.25 -16.05 3.02
CA ARG A 60 35.98 -15.73 3.67
C ARG A 60 35.37 -14.52 2.98
N THR A 61 34.42 -14.76 2.09
CA THR A 61 33.49 -13.73 1.63
C THR A 61 32.80 -13.15 2.86
N ILE A 62 33.15 -11.91 3.21
CA ILE A 62 32.48 -11.16 4.27
C ILE A 62 31.10 -10.78 3.73
N THR A 63 30.11 -11.67 3.88
CA THR A 63 28.72 -11.25 3.87
C THR A 63 28.56 -10.20 4.95
N ARG A 64 28.26 -8.97 4.55
CA ARG A 64 27.83 -7.89 5.45
C ARG A 64 26.48 -8.25 6.05
N THR A 65 26.45 -9.21 6.98
CA THR A 65 25.34 -9.34 7.92
C THR A 65 25.40 -8.11 8.80
N ILE A 66 24.43 -7.23 8.66
CA ILE A 66 24.24 -6.09 9.57
C ILE A 66 24.04 -6.72 10.95
N PRO A 67 24.95 -6.50 11.93
CA PRO A 67 24.75 -7.02 13.27
C PRO A 67 23.49 -6.38 13.84
N LYS A 68 22.55 -7.20 14.28
CA LYS A 68 21.34 -6.75 14.97
C LYS A 68 21.80 -6.19 16.32
N LEU A 69 21.93 -4.87 16.41
CA LEU A 69 22.34 -4.18 17.63
C LEU A 69 21.23 -4.37 18.68
N THR A 70 21.40 -5.33 19.58
CA THR A 70 20.55 -5.49 20.76
C THR A 70 21.18 -4.68 21.89
N PHE A 71 20.49 -3.65 22.36
CA PHE A 71 20.88 -2.91 23.55
C PHE A 71 20.82 -3.85 24.77
N SER A 72 21.79 -3.78 25.69
CA SER A 72 21.87 -4.68 26.86
C SER A 72 20.73 -4.48 27.88
N GLY A 73 19.93 -3.42 27.72
CA GLY A 73 18.67 -3.20 28.44
C GLY A 73 17.42 -3.39 27.59
N ALA A 74 17.52 -4.00 26.40
CA ALA A 74 16.34 -4.39 25.64
C ALA A 74 15.60 -5.48 26.41
N SER A 75 14.32 -5.25 26.70
CA SER A 75 13.44 -6.28 27.27
C SER A 75 13.51 -7.55 26.42
N GLU A 76 13.44 -8.71 27.06
CA GLU A 76 13.34 -9.98 26.34
C GLU A 76 12.22 -9.92 25.30
N ILE A 77 12.44 -10.57 24.16
CA ILE A 77 11.44 -10.60 23.08
C ILE A 77 10.20 -11.28 23.69
N PRO A 78 9.06 -10.58 23.75
CA PRO A 78 7.89 -11.12 24.43
C PRO A 78 7.40 -12.36 23.67
N ASP A 79 7.27 -13.48 24.39
CA ASP A 79 6.74 -14.71 23.82
C ASP A 79 5.21 -14.65 23.74
N LEU A 80 4.70 -14.73 22.52
CA LEU A 80 3.28 -14.68 22.18
C LEU A 80 2.79 -16.02 21.62
N SER A 81 3.57 -17.08 21.77
CA SER A 81 3.26 -18.44 21.29
C SER A 81 1.95 -19.01 21.85
N ASN A 82 1.55 -18.58 23.05
CA ASN A 82 0.33 -19.02 23.74
C ASN A 82 -0.96 -18.51 23.12
N PHE A 83 -0.89 -17.50 22.24
CA PHE A 83 -2.08 -16.90 21.63
C PHE A 83 -2.56 -17.69 20.42
N ILE A 84 -3.88 -17.71 20.23
CA ILE A 84 -4.54 -18.39 19.13
C ILE A 84 -4.09 -17.76 17.80
N GLN A 85 -3.79 -18.57 16.81
CA GLN A 85 -3.44 -18.08 15.48
C GLN A 85 -4.69 -17.64 14.68
N LEU A 86 -4.55 -16.55 13.93
CA LEU A 86 -5.58 -16.05 13.02
C LEU A 86 -5.68 -16.92 11.75
N HIS A 87 -6.34 -18.06 11.88
CA HIS A 87 -6.84 -18.86 10.77
C HIS A 87 -8.32 -18.56 10.52
N PRO A 88 -8.88 -18.93 9.35
CA PRO A 88 -10.30 -18.69 9.03
C PRO A 88 -11.28 -19.15 10.13
N ASP A 89 -11.01 -20.27 10.80
CA ASP A 89 -11.86 -20.82 11.88
C ASP A 89 -11.93 -19.94 13.13
N THR A 90 -10.94 -19.06 13.31
CA THR A 90 -10.85 -18.11 14.43
C THR A 90 -11.70 -16.86 14.18
N TYR A 91 -12.14 -16.59 12.94
CA TYR A 91 -13.01 -15.46 12.59
C TYR A 91 -14.48 -15.74 12.93
N ALA A 92 -14.74 -16.26 14.12
CA ALA A 92 -16.06 -16.65 14.62
C ALA A 92 -16.50 -15.78 15.80
N SER A 93 -17.81 -15.67 16.03
CA SER A 93 -18.38 -14.88 17.14
C SER A 93 -17.91 -15.34 18.52
N ARG A 94 -17.53 -16.62 18.68
CA ARG A 94 -16.98 -17.18 19.92
C ARG A 94 -15.60 -16.62 20.30
N SER A 95 -14.86 -16.11 19.32
CA SER A 95 -13.48 -15.64 19.48
C SER A 95 -13.40 -14.12 19.63
N VAL A 96 -14.54 -13.44 19.70
CA VAL A 96 -14.59 -11.98 19.86
C VAL A 96 -13.97 -11.59 21.20
N GLY A 97 -12.98 -10.71 21.14
CA GLY A 97 -12.18 -10.25 22.27
C GLY A 97 -11.00 -11.13 22.64
N SER A 98 -10.77 -12.26 21.95
CA SER A 98 -9.58 -13.07 22.20
C SER A 98 -8.32 -12.44 21.59
N PRO A 99 -7.18 -12.46 22.30
CA PRO A 99 -5.90 -12.07 21.72
C PRO A 99 -5.41 -13.13 20.74
N THR A 100 -4.92 -12.70 19.59
CA THR A 100 -4.52 -13.59 18.51
C THR A 100 -3.20 -13.16 17.87
N THR A 101 -2.50 -14.11 17.27
CA THR A 101 -1.26 -13.87 16.51
C THR A 101 -1.46 -14.17 15.03
N PHE A 102 -0.71 -13.50 14.16
CA PHE A 102 -0.73 -13.83 12.74
C PHE A 102 0.16 -15.05 12.47
N PRO A 103 -0.29 -16.04 11.68
CA PRO A 103 0.56 -17.13 11.23
C PRO A 103 1.78 -16.59 10.47
N GLN A 104 2.98 -17.12 10.75
CA GLN A 104 4.22 -16.62 10.13
C GLN A 104 4.20 -16.72 8.60
N GLN A 105 3.56 -17.76 8.05
CA GLN A 105 3.45 -17.97 6.60
C GLN A 105 2.59 -16.88 5.94
N SER A 106 1.41 -16.62 6.50
CA SER A 106 0.46 -15.62 6.00
C SER A 106 1.02 -14.21 6.21
N PHE A 107 1.68 -13.96 7.34
CA PHE A 107 2.34 -12.68 7.62
C PHE A 107 3.50 -12.39 6.66
N GLY A 108 4.33 -13.37 6.28
CA GLY A 108 5.38 -13.18 5.29
C GLY A 108 4.84 -12.75 3.92
N ARG A 109 3.67 -13.29 3.52
CA ARG A 109 2.96 -12.83 2.30
C ARG A 109 2.41 -11.43 2.47
N LEU A 110 1.84 -11.09 3.62
CA LEU A 110 1.34 -9.75 3.93
C LEU A 110 2.45 -8.69 3.88
N GLN A 111 3.62 -9.01 4.45
CA GLN A 111 4.79 -8.12 4.42
C GLN A 111 5.27 -7.81 3.00
N THR A 112 5.02 -8.72 2.05
CA THR A 112 5.42 -8.52 0.65
C THR A 112 4.69 -7.37 -0.03
N PHE A 113 3.43 -7.10 0.36
CA PHE A 113 2.67 -5.94 -0.11
C PHE A 113 3.12 -4.61 0.54
N GLY A 114 3.85 -4.71 1.66
CA GLY A 114 4.12 -3.61 2.57
C GLY A 114 3.05 -3.48 3.66
N LEU A 115 3.35 -2.67 4.67
CA LEU A 115 2.48 -2.44 5.82
C LEU A 115 2.07 -0.96 5.90
N PRO A 116 0.86 -0.66 6.44
CA PRO A 116 0.50 0.70 6.79
C PRO A 116 1.47 1.27 7.84
N ARG A 117 1.83 2.56 7.72
CA ARG A 117 2.91 3.18 8.52
C ARG A 117 2.77 2.99 10.04
N LYS A 118 1.55 3.05 10.57
CA LYS A 118 1.30 2.88 12.02
C LYS A 118 1.44 1.42 12.44
N LEU A 119 0.93 0.49 11.63
CA LEU A 119 1.04 -0.95 11.90
C LEU A 119 2.49 -1.43 11.77
N GLU A 120 3.23 -0.90 10.81
CA GLU A 120 4.66 -1.19 10.67
C GLU A 120 5.44 -0.82 11.93
N LYS A 121 5.19 0.36 12.50
CA LYS A 121 5.79 0.78 13.77
C LYS A 121 5.39 -0.13 14.92
N GLU A 122 4.11 -0.48 15.02
CA GLU A 122 3.59 -1.34 16.08
C GLU A 122 4.14 -2.77 16.01
N PHE A 123 4.33 -3.33 14.81
CA PHE A 123 4.91 -4.65 14.62
C PHE A 123 6.44 -4.66 14.73
N ALA A 124 7.11 -3.52 14.54
CA ALA A 124 8.54 -3.38 14.77
C ALA A 124 8.93 -3.36 16.27
N GLU A 125 7.99 -3.05 17.16
CA GLU A 125 8.19 -2.88 18.61
C GLU A 125 8.40 -4.20 19.39
N GLY A 126 8.89 -5.26 18.73
CA GLY A 126 9.23 -6.54 19.35
C GLY A 126 8.04 -7.49 19.54
N GLY A 127 8.34 -8.79 19.56
CA GLY A 127 7.34 -9.85 19.61
C GLY A 127 6.74 -10.21 18.25
N SER A 128 5.95 -11.27 18.23
CA SER A 128 5.15 -11.64 17.06
C SER A 128 4.03 -10.62 16.79
N PRO A 129 3.65 -10.38 15.53
CA PRO A 129 2.51 -9.54 15.20
C PRO A 129 1.24 -10.14 15.81
N ALA A 130 0.52 -9.33 16.57
CA ALA A 130 -0.66 -9.74 17.31
C ALA A 130 -1.79 -8.74 17.09
N SER A 131 -3.02 -9.22 17.17
CA SER A 131 -4.23 -8.40 17.08
C SER A 131 -5.38 -9.06 17.84
N VAL A 132 -6.49 -8.34 18.02
CA VAL A 132 -7.70 -8.85 18.67
C VAL A 132 -8.78 -9.08 17.62
N VAL A 133 -9.53 -10.17 17.76
CA VAL A 133 -10.73 -10.41 16.95
C VAL A 133 -11.86 -9.54 17.49
N ARG A 134 -12.33 -8.59 16.68
CA ARG A 134 -13.44 -7.71 17.05
C ARG A 134 -14.74 -8.20 16.44
N GLN A 135 -15.87 -7.69 16.94
CA GLN A 135 -17.17 -7.99 16.32
C GLN A 135 -17.19 -7.61 14.83
N ARG A 136 -16.61 -6.45 14.48
CA ARG A 136 -16.48 -6.00 13.09
C ARG A 136 -15.56 -6.87 12.24
N THR A 137 -14.59 -7.54 12.83
CA THR A 137 -13.72 -8.50 12.13
C THR A 137 -14.54 -9.71 11.68
N VAL A 138 -15.43 -10.21 12.53
CA VAL A 138 -16.36 -11.31 12.19
C VAL A 138 -17.38 -10.88 11.14
N ASP A 139 -17.95 -9.68 11.28
CA ASP A 139 -18.89 -9.13 10.29
C ASP A 139 -18.24 -8.99 8.89
N LEU A 140 -16.99 -8.54 8.85
CA LEU A 140 -16.24 -8.39 7.60
C LEU A 140 -15.86 -9.75 6.99
N ALA A 141 -15.48 -10.74 7.80
CA ALA A 141 -15.22 -12.11 7.33
C ALA A 141 -16.48 -12.73 6.69
N ARG A 142 -17.65 -12.59 7.31
CA ARG A 142 -18.93 -13.03 6.71
C ARG A 142 -19.22 -12.34 5.38
N THR A 143 -18.85 -11.06 5.27
CA THR A 143 -19.01 -10.28 4.04
C THR A 143 -18.09 -10.81 2.92
N LEU A 144 -16.86 -11.20 3.26
CA LEU A 144 -15.92 -11.86 2.35
C LEU A 144 -16.46 -13.21 1.88
N ASP A 145 -16.99 -14.03 2.79
CA ASP A 145 -17.57 -15.33 2.43
C ASP A 145 -18.75 -15.21 1.47
N ALA A 146 -19.64 -14.24 1.72
CA ALA A 146 -20.75 -13.94 0.82
C ALA A 146 -20.26 -13.43 -0.55
N ALA A 147 -19.11 -12.76 -0.61
CA ALA A 147 -18.55 -12.23 -1.85
C ALA A 147 -17.83 -13.28 -2.71
N ARG A 148 -17.62 -14.50 -2.19
CA ARG A 148 -16.87 -15.56 -2.89
C ARG A 148 -17.52 -16.00 -4.21
N SER A 149 -18.84 -15.90 -4.32
CA SER A 149 -19.62 -16.31 -5.49
C SER A 149 -20.36 -15.16 -6.17
N SER A 150 -20.17 -13.92 -5.71
CA SER A 150 -20.84 -12.75 -6.28
C SER A 150 -19.87 -11.82 -7.00
N SER A 151 -20.40 -11.07 -7.96
CA SER A 151 -19.66 -9.97 -8.60
C SER A 151 -19.28 -8.90 -7.58
N SER A 152 -18.12 -8.27 -7.80
CA SER A 152 -17.70 -7.12 -7.01
C SER A 152 -18.57 -5.88 -7.27
N ALA A 153 -19.46 -5.90 -8.27
CA ALA A 153 -20.39 -4.80 -8.52
C ALA A 153 -21.22 -4.45 -7.26
N ASP A 154 -21.73 -5.42 -6.53
CA ASP A 154 -22.56 -5.14 -5.35
C ASP A 154 -21.78 -5.20 -4.03
N LYS A 155 -20.49 -5.52 -4.09
CA LYS A 155 -19.61 -5.78 -2.94
C LYS A 155 -18.42 -4.84 -2.95
N ARG A 156 -18.71 -3.56 -2.74
CA ARG A 156 -17.73 -2.47 -2.65
C ARG A 156 -17.90 -1.76 -1.34
N TYR A 157 -16.96 -1.96 -0.42
CA TYR A 157 -17.08 -1.43 0.93
C TYR A 157 -15.98 -0.41 1.22
N MET A 158 -16.39 0.75 1.71
CA MET A 158 -15.49 1.71 2.34
C MET A 158 -15.60 1.53 3.86
N ILE A 159 -14.49 1.12 4.48
CA ILE A 159 -14.32 1.04 5.92
C ILE A 159 -14.19 2.46 6.46
N THR A 160 -15.18 2.86 7.25
CA THR A 160 -15.33 4.21 7.82
C THR A 160 -15.24 4.16 9.35
N GLY A 161 -14.88 5.27 9.98
CA GLY A 161 -14.72 5.37 11.44
C GLY A 161 -13.78 6.51 11.85
N GLY A 162 -13.84 6.89 13.13
CA GLY A 162 -13.00 7.96 13.71
C GLY A 162 -11.50 7.65 13.65
N SER A 163 -10.66 8.64 13.94
CA SER A 163 -9.20 8.41 14.04
C SER A 163 -8.88 7.37 15.11
N GLY A 164 -7.89 6.50 14.88
CA GLY A 164 -7.45 5.51 15.87
C GLY A 164 -8.36 4.29 16.11
N THR A 165 -9.48 4.17 15.41
CA THR A 165 -10.47 3.10 15.59
C THR A 165 -10.05 1.70 15.09
N GLY A 166 -8.88 1.57 14.45
CA GLY A 166 -8.38 0.29 13.93
C GLY A 166 -8.82 -0.07 12.51
N LYS A 167 -9.21 0.90 11.67
CA LYS A 167 -9.62 0.66 10.26
C LYS A 167 -8.56 -0.09 9.44
N SER A 168 -7.32 0.37 9.47
CA SER A 168 -6.20 -0.26 8.76
C SER A 168 -5.94 -1.68 9.27
N MET A 169 -6.05 -1.91 10.58
CA MET A 169 -5.91 -3.25 11.17
C MET A 169 -7.05 -4.18 10.73
N LEU A 170 -8.29 -3.68 10.70
CA LEU A 170 -9.44 -4.45 10.22
C LEU A 170 -9.28 -4.85 8.75
N LEU A 171 -8.84 -3.91 7.89
CA LEU A 171 -8.51 -4.22 6.50
C LEU A 171 -7.38 -5.25 6.40
N PHE A 172 -6.34 -5.11 7.22
CA PHE A 172 -5.22 -6.05 7.28
C PHE A 172 -5.66 -7.47 7.70
N GLN A 173 -6.54 -7.59 8.69
CA GLN A 173 -7.15 -8.86 9.12
C GLN A 173 -7.99 -9.50 8.00
N ALA A 174 -8.72 -8.70 7.22
CA ALA A 174 -9.47 -9.18 6.05
C ALA A 174 -8.56 -9.71 4.94
N VAL A 175 -7.43 -9.04 4.70
CA VAL A 175 -6.41 -9.50 3.74
C VAL A 175 -5.81 -10.83 4.22
N ASN A 176 -5.48 -10.97 5.52
CA ASN A 176 -5.01 -12.23 6.08
C ASN A 176 -6.02 -13.37 5.86
N TYR A 177 -7.30 -13.12 6.16
CA TYR A 177 -8.39 -14.07 5.94
C TYR A 177 -8.46 -14.53 4.47
N ALA A 178 -8.31 -13.61 3.53
CA ALA A 178 -8.36 -13.90 2.10
C ALA A 178 -7.15 -14.73 1.64
N ILE A 179 -5.95 -14.47 2.17
CA ILE A 179 -4.74 -15.27 1.89
C ILE A 179 -4.95 -16.73 2.33
N ASP A 180 -5.44 -16.94 3.55
CA ASP A 180 -5.65 -18.29 4.10
C ASP A 180 -6.81 -19.02 3.39
N SER A 181 -7.82 -18.26 2.96
CA SER A 181 -8.96 -18.75 2.18
C SER A 181 -8.65 -19.00 0.70
N LYS A 182 -7.39 -18.81 0.27
CA LYS A 182 -6.88 -19.02 -1.10
C LYS A 182 -7.51 -18.11 -2.15
N TRP A 183 -7.74 -16.84 -1.81
CA TRP A 183 -8.17 -15.80 -2.76
C TRP A 183 -6.97 -15.24 -3.52
N ILE A 184 -7.23 -14.57 -4.65
CA ILE A 184 -6.24 -13.67 -5.25
C ILE A 184 -6.31 -12.35 -4.51
N VAL A 185 -5.20 -11.98 -3.88
CA VAL A 185 -5.12 -10.83 -2.98
C VAL A 185 -4.33 -9.71 -3.63
N LEU A 186 -4.98 -8.58 -3.86
CA LEU A 186 -4.36 -7.33 -4.24
C LEU A 186 -4.43 -6.41 -3.02
N TYR A 187 -3.29 -6.02 -2.46
CA TYR A 187 -3.26 -5.12 -1.31
C TYR A 187 -2.36 -3.92 -1.57
N THR A 188 -2.95 -2.72 -1.44
CA THR A 188 -2.22 -1.45 -1.49
C THR A 188 -2.34 -0.74 -0.14
N PRO A 189 -1.34 -0.87 0.76
CA PRO A 189 -1.39 -0.29 2.10
C PRO A 189 -1.25 1.24 2.13
N ARG A 190 -0.78 1.84 1.03
CA ARG A 190 -0.37 3.25 0.97
C ARG A 190 -0.77 3.87 -0.36
N MET A 191 -2.04 4.29 -0.46
CA MET A 191 -2.55 4.98 -1.65
C MET A 191 -2.09 6.45 -1.71
N ASP A 192 -1.52 7.00 -0.64
CA ASP A 192 -0.89 8.32 -0.64
C ASP A 192 0.28 8.41 -1.65
N GLN A 193 1.07 7.33 -1.76
CA GLN A 193 2.22 7.24 -2.68
C GLN A 193 1.86 7.35 -4.16
N TRP A 194 0.60 7.14 -4.51
CA TRP A 194 0.17 7.20 -5.91
C TRP A 194 -0.04 8.64 -6.39
N ILE A 195 -0.19 9.58 -5.45
CA ILE A 195 -0.49 10.98 -5.74
C ILE A 195 0.57 11.95 -5.20
N ASP A 196 1.56 11.48 -4.43
CA ASP A 196 2.51 12.32 -3.70
C ASP A 196 3.68 12.86 -4.55
N SER A 197 3.67 12.62 -5.87
CA SER A 197 4.74 12.99 -6.80
C SER A 197 6.10 12.36 -6.52
N SER A 198 6.14 11.21 -5.81
CA SER A 198 7.39 10.50 -5.49
C SER A 198 7.93 9.62 -6.63
N SER A 199 7.07 9.23 -7.58
CA SER A 199 7.42 8.32 -8.69
C SER A 199 7.36 9.02 -10.05
N PRO A 200 8.15 8.60 -11.05
CA PRO A 200 8.11 9.20 -12.38
C PRO A 200 6.78 8.91 -13.09
N TYR A 201 6.41 9.81 -14.00
CA TYR A 201 5.16 9.76 -14.76
C TYR A 201 5.41 10.27 -16.18
N ALA A 202 4.63 9.77 -17.15
CA ALA A 202 4.71 10.17 -18.54
C ALA A 202 3.30 10.28 -19.16
N TYR A 203 3.08 11.27 -20.01
CA TYR A 203 1.80 11.41 -20.70
C TYR A 203 1.68 10.39 -21.83
N SER A 204 0.56 9.69 -21.91
CA SER A 204 0.23 8.80 -23.02
C SER A 204 -0.89 9.38 -23.86
N GLN A 205 -0.66 9.47 -25.17
CA GLN A 205 -1.64 9.99 -26.12
C GLN A 205 -2.79 9.00 -26.36
N GLU A 206 -2.54 7.70 -26.22
CA GLU A 206 -3.51 6.64 -26.49
C GLU A 206 -4.63 6.64 -25.44
N THR A 207 -4.23 6.60 -24.17
CA THR A 207 -5.18 6.58 -23.04
C THR A 207 -5.59 7.98 -22.59
N LYS A 208 -4.89 9.03 -23.06
CA LYS A 208 -5.03 10.43 -22.60
C LYS A 208 -4.87 10.57 -21.08
N THR A 209 -4.05 9.71 -20.48
CA THR A 209 -3.73 9.75 -19.06
C THR A 209 -2.23 9.83 -18.84
N PHE A 210 -1.84 10.18 -17.62
CA PHE A 210 -0.45 10.14 -17.19
C PHE A 210 -0.13 8.76 -16.61
N HIS A 211 0.71 8.02 -17.33
CA HIS A 211 1.20 6.70 -16.96
C HIS A 211 2.22 6.78 -15.84
N GLN A 212 2.08 5.91 -14.84
CA GLN A 212 2.99 5.80 -13.69
C GLN A 212 3.68 4.43 -13.68
N PRO A 213 4.70 4.24 -14.54
CA PRO A 213 5.26 2.93 -14.82
C PRO A 213 5.91 2.25 -13.61
N VAL A 214 6.63 3.01 -12.78
CA VAL A 214 7.29 2.44 -11.58
C VAL A 214 6.27 1.91 -10.57
N LEU A 215 5.13 2.59 -10.40
CA LEU A 215 4.06 2.14 -9.51
C LEU A 215 3.34 0.91 -10.08
N ALA A 216 3.12 0.86 -11.39
CA ALA A 216 2.53 -0.30 -12.07
C ALA A 216 3.42 -1.53 -11.95
N ALA A 217 4.72 -1.40 -12.26
CA ALA A 217 5.70 -2.48 -12.12
C ALA A 217 5.78 -3.00 -10.68
N LYS A 218 5.79 -2.10 -9.69
CA LYS A 218 5.76 -2.46 -8.27
C LYS A 218 4.49 -3.24 -7.90
N LEU A 219 3.32 -2.81 -8.37
CA LEU A 219 2.06 -3.49 -8.10
C LEU A 219 2.03 -4.90 -8.73
N LEU A 220 2.55 -5.06 -9.95
CA LEU A 220 2.71 -6.37 -10.59
C LEU A 220 3.65 -7.28 -9.81
N GLN A 221 4.77 -6.74 -9.32
CA GLN A 221 5.76 -7.48 -8.55
C GLN A 221 5.21 -7.98 -7.21
N THR A 222 4.51 -7.13 -6.46
CA THR A 222 3.90 -7.50 -5.16
C THR A 222 2.76 -8.50 -5.35
N THR A 223 1.98 -8.35 -6.42
CA THR A 223 0.90 -9.26 -6.77
C THR A 223 1.43 -10.64 -7.16
N LEU A 224 2.51 -10.69 -7.95
CA LEU A 224 3.15 -11.93 -8.36
C LEU A 224 3.71 -12.73 -7.18
N SER A 225 4.45 -12.05 -6.31
CA SER A 225 5.15 -12.69 -5.18
C SER A 225 4.20 -13.26 -4.13
N SER A 226 3.02 -12.65 -3.96
CA SER A 226 1.98 -13.11 -3.02
C SER A 226 1.07 -14.19 -3.60
N ASN A 227 0.73 -14.13 -4.89
CA ASN A 227 -0.31 -14.96 -5.53
C ASN A 227 0.22 -15.95 -6.58
N GLN A 228 1.54 -16.23 -6.61
CA GLN A 228 2.18 -17.00 -7.68
C GLN A 228 1.44 -18.29 -8.08
N LYS A 229 0.97 -19.07 -7.09
CA LYS A 229 0.27 -20.34 -7.35
C LYS A 229 -1.09 -20.15 -8.01
N ALA A 230 -1.84 -19.12 -7.63
CA ALA A 230 -3.16 -18.83 -8.20
C ALA A 230 -3.04 -18.26 -9.62
N LEU A 231 -2.03 -17.41 -9.86
CA LEU A 231 -1.81 -16.76 -11.16
C LEU A 231 -1.28 -17.70 -12.25
N ALA A 232 -0.62 -18.80 -11.87
CA ALA A 232 -0.12 -19.78 -12.84
C ALA A 232 -1.24 -20.62 -13.48
N GLY A 233 -2.42 -20.70 -12.86
CA GLY A 233 -3.58 -21.39 -13.44
C GLY A 233 -4.39 -20.53 -14.40
N LEU A 234 -4.24 -19.21 -14.34
CA LEU A 234 -5.07 -18.25 -15.08
C LEU A 234 -4.40 -17.79 -16.36
N ARG A 235 -5.21 -17.59 -17.40
CA ARG A 235 -4.79 -17.17 -18.75
C ARG A 235 -5.15 -15.71 -19.01
N LEU A 236 -4.41 -15.07 -19.91
CA LEU A 236 -4.65 -13.69 -20.30
C LEU A 236 -5.95 -13.51 -21.11
N GLY A 237 -6.28 -14.48 -21.96
CA GLY A 237 -7.52 -14.51 -22.76
C GLY A 237 -7.55 -13.54 -23.95
N GLU A 238 -6.66 -12.55 -24.00
CA GLU A 238 -6.55 -11.58 -25.09
C GLU A 238 -5.10 -11.45 -25.56
N THR A 239 -4.91 -11.15 -26.85
CA THR A 239 -3.60 -10.84 -27.40
C THR A 239 -3.21 -9.41 -27.04
N LEU A 240 -2.09 -9.24 -26.34
CA LEU A 240 -1.57 -7.93 -25.97
C LEU A 240 -0.34 -7.58 -26.82
N PRO A 241 -0.45 -6.63 -27.76
CA PRO A 241 0.72 -6.06 -28.42
C PRO A 241 1.48 -5.16 -27.44
N LEU A 242 2.76 -5.41 -27.25
CA LEU A 242 3.63 -4.61 -26.41
C LEU A 242 4.53 -3.69 -27.24
N GLU A 243 4.90 -2.55 -26.66
CA GLU A 243 5.94 -1.70 -27.22
C GLU A 243 7.26 -2.48 -27.32
N GLY A 244 7.88 -2.46 -28.50
CA GLY A 244 9.09 -3.25 -28.78
C GLY A 244 8.86 -4.54 -29.59
N GLY A 245 7.63 -4.75 -30.12
CA GLY A 245 7.34 -5.82 -31.07
C GLY A 245 7.11 -7.20 -30.44
N GLN A 246 7.10 -7.29 -29.11
CA GLN A 246 6.67 -8.49 -28.40
C GLN A 246 5.15 -8.56 -28.38
N ILE A 247 4.60 -9.74 -28.65
CA ILE A 247 3.16 -9.98 -28.61
C ILE A 247 2.93 -11.09 -27.59
N LEU A 248 2.14 -10.80 -26.56
CA LEU A 248 1.70 -11.82 -25.61
C LEU A 248 0.43 -12.47 -26.14
N GLY A 249 0.50 -13.79 -26.34
CA GLY A 249 -0.65 -14.57 -26.79
C GLY A 249 -1.70 -14.73 -25.69
N PRO A 250 -2.94 -15.08 -26.06
CA PRO A 250 -4.05 -15.25 -25.11
C PRO A 250 -3.81 -16.40 -24.11
N ASP A 251 -3.03 -17.41 -24.51
CA ASP A 251 -2.73 -18.60 -23.70
C ASP A 251 -1.61 -18.37 -22.68
N THR A 252 -1.03 -17.17 -22.60
CA THR A 252 0.05 -16.86 -21.66
C THR A 252 -0.46 -16.88 -20.21
N ASP A 253 0.31 -17.47 -19.30
CA ASP A 253 -0.01 -17.47 -17.86
C ASP A 253 0.01 -16.04 -17.30
N LEU A 254 -0.97 -15.68 -16.46
CA LEU A 254 -0.97 -14.37 -15.80
C LEU A 254 0.28 -14.16 -14.94
N ALA A 255 0.82 -15.23 -14.35
CA ALA A 255 2.08 -15.18 -13.62
C ALA A 255 3.25 -14.73 -14.51
N GLU A 256 3.30 -15.14 -15.77
CA GLU A 256 4.35 -14.73 -16.71
C GLU A 256 4.14 -13.30 -17.20
N VAL A 257 2.90 -12.92 -17.47
CA VAL A 257 2.51 -11.54 -17.81
C VAL A 257 2.98 -10.57 -16.72
N CYS A 258 2.73 -10.87 -15.44
CA CYS A 258 3.22 -10.06 -14.33
C CYS A 258 4.75 -10.01 -14.26
N LYS A 259 5.47 -11.12 -14.53
CA LYS A 259 6.95 -11.12 -14.55
C LYS A 259 7.48 -10.16 -15.60
N ILE A 260 6.91 -10.20 -16.81
CA ILE A 260 7.32 -9.35 -17.92
C ILE A 260 7.09 -7.88 -17.59
N GLY A 261 5.88 -7.51 -17.16
CA GLY A 261 5.55 -6.12 -16.79
C GLY A 261 6.24 -5.61 -15.53
N SER A 262 6.71 -6.50 -14.63
CA SER A 262 7.51 -6.10 -13.47
C SER A 262 8.99 -5.83 -13.80
N ARG A 263 9.50 -6.39 -14.91
CA ARG A 263 10.91 -6.24 -15.32
C ARG A 263 11.13 -5.03 -16.22
N ASP A 264 10.17 -4.73 -17.08
CA ASP A 264 10.23 -3.58 -17.98
C ASP A 264 9.16 -2.55 -17.61
N GLU A 265 9.64 -1.41 -17.11
CA GLU A 265 8.80 -0.30 -16.67
C GLU A 265 8.01 0.32 -17.84
N ARG A 266 8.53 0.32 -19.07
CA ARG A 266 7.88 1.00 -20.20
C ARG A 266 6.53 0.39 -20.56
N ILE A 267 6.48 -0.94 -20.55
CA ILE A 267 5.28 -1.74 -20.86
C ILE A 267 4.43 -2.03 -19.62
N SER A 268 4.87 -1.62 -18.42
CA SER A 268 4.22 -2.03 -17.16
C SER A 268 2.77 -1.58 -17.03
N VAL A 269 2.42 -0.39 -17.53
CA VAL A 269 1.05 0.14 -17.44
C VAL A 269 0.07 -0.60 -18.37
N PRO A 270 0.33 -0.75 -19.68
CA PRO A 270 -0.57 -1.52 -20.54
C PRO A 270 -0.67 -3.00 -20.10
N VAL A 271 0.44 -3.58 -19.61
CA VAL A 271 0.43 -4.94 -19.02
C VAL A 271 -0.45 -5.00 -17.78
N LEU A 272 -0.40 -4.00 -16.91
CA LEU A 272 -1.25 -3.92 -15.72
C LEU A 272 -2.73 -3.81 -16.10
N GLU A 273 -3.07 -2.98 -17.08
CA GLU A 273 -4.46 -2.83 -17.55
C GLU A 273 -5.01 -4.14 -18.12
N ALA A 274 -4.22 -4.83 -18.96
CA ALA A 274 -4.58 -6.14 -19.48
C ALA A 274 -4.71 -7.20 -18.37
N PHE A 275 -3.79 -7.19 -17.39
CA PHE A 275 -3.85 -8.07 -16.22
C PHE A 275 -5.14 -7.87 -15.41
N PHE A 276 -5.50 -6.62 -15.10
CA PHE A 276 -6.74 -6.34 -14.39
C PHE A 276 -7.98 -6.69 -15.22
N LYS A 277 -7.94 -6.52 -16.54
CA LYS A 277 -9.02 -6.95 -17.44
C LYS A 277 -9.23 -8.46 -17.39
N ALA A 278 -8.14 -9.25 -17.43
CA ALA A 278 -8.19 -10.70 -17.29
C ALA A 278 -8.67 -11.15 -15.89
N LEU A 279 -8.25 -10.46 -14.82
CA LEU A 279 -8.79 -10.70 -13.48
C LEU A 279 -10.27 -10.36 -13.36
N GLY A 280 -10.75 -9.38 -14.11
CA GLY A 280 -12.15 -8.99 -14.19
C GLY A 280 -13.02 -10.09 -14.81
N SER A 281 -12.54 -10.70 -15.90
CA SER A 281 -13.27 -11.70 -16.69
C SER A 281 -13.24 -13.11 -16.09
N GLN A 282 -12.19 -13.47 -15.34
CA GLN A 282 -12.08 -14.81 -14.78
C GLN A 282 -13.14 -15.11 -13.69
N THR A 283 -13.56 -16.37 -13.60
CA THR A 283 -14.60 -16.86 -12.66
C THR A 283 -14.12 -18.03 -11.79
N GLU A 284 -12.86 -18.41 -11.89
CA GLU A 284 -12.30 -19.58 -11.19
C GLU A 284 -11.98 -19.26 -9.73
N VAL A 285 -11.32 -18.12 -9.48
CA VAL A 285 -10.80 -17.75 -8.16
C VAL A 285 -11.35 -16.40 -7.74
N PRO A 286 -11.86 -16.23 -6.51
CA PRO A 286 -12.33 -14.93 -6.06
C PRO A 286 -11.16 -13.95 -5.86
N VAL A 287 -11.36 -12.69 -6.25
CA VAL A 287 -10.38 -11.61 -6.12
C VAL A 287 -10.78 -10.66 -5.01
N VAL A 288 -9.84 -10.32 -4.12
CA VAL A 288 -10.00 -9.20 -3.19
C VAL A 288 -9.02 -8.10 -3.55
N TRP A 289 -9.52 -6.88 -3.72
CA TRP A 289 -8.68 -5.70 -3.78
C TRP A 289 -8.88 -4.84 -2.54
N ALA A 290 -7.90 -4.88 -1.65
CA ALA A 290 -7.84 -4.10 -0.42
C ALA A 290 -6.95 -2.86 -0.62
N MET A 291 -7.49 -1.69 -0.34
CA MET A 291 -6.78 -0.41 -0.49
C MET A 291 -6.91 0.39 0.81
N ASP A 292 -5.79 0.77 1.39
CA ASP A 292 -5.75 1.63 2.58
C ASP A 292 -5.37 3.07 2.20
N GLU A 293 -5.78 4.03 3.01
CA GLU A 293 -5.63 5.46 2.75
C GLU A 293 -6.32 5.96 1.45
N VAL A 294 -7.38 5.29 1.00
CA VAL A 294 -8.06 5.55 -0.29
C VAL A 294 -8.59 6.98 -0.49
N HIS A 295 -8.90 7.69 0.59
CA HIS A 295 -9.26 9.12 0.55
C HIS A 295 -8.28 9.99 -0.25
N SER A 296 -6.99 9.61 -0.35
CA SER A 296 -6.00 10.31 -1.16
C SER A 296 -6.42 10.42 -2.63
N VAL A 297 -7.05 9.37 -3.17
CA VAL A 297 -7.42 9.29 -4.59
C VAL A 297 -8.59 10.21 -4.95
N PHE A 298 -9.36 10.69 -3.95
CA PHE A 298 -10.46 11.64 -4.14
C PHE A 298 -10.01 13.11 -3.99
N THR A 299 -8.71 13.37 -4.11
CA THR A 299 -8.12 14.71 -4.01
C THR A 299 -7.26 15.03 -5.23
N SER A 300 -6.86 16.29 -5.38
CA SER A 300 -5.87 16.68 -6.39
C SER A 300 -4.50 16.10 -6.02
N SER A 301 -3.75 15.64 -7.03
CA SER A 301 -2.42 15.07 -6.81
C SER A 301 -1.36 16.16 -6.62
N ARG A 302 -0.13 15.76 -6.26
CA ARG A 302 1.03 16.66 -6.25
C ARG A 302 1.74 16.74 -7.60
N TYR A 303 1.34 15.92 -8.57
CA TYR A 303 1.89 15.92 -9.92
C TYR A 303 1.46 17.16 -10.70
N ARG A 304 2.28 17.53 -11.69
CA ARG A 304 2.07 18.72 -12.52
C ARG A 304 2.02 18.37 -14.00
N ALA A 305 1.17 19.03 -14.77
CA ALA A 305 1.25 18.96 -16.22
C ALA A 305 2.38 19.87 -16.76
N PRO A 306 2.72 19.78 -18.06
CA PRO A 306 3.75 20.65 -18.67
C PRO A 306 3.45 22.15 -18.56
N ASP A 307 2.18 22.53 -18.44
CA ASP A 307 1.70 23.90 -18.18
C ASP A 307 1.77 24.29 -16.69
N PHE A 308 2.36 23.44 -15.85
CA PHE A 308 2.46 23.59 -14.39
C PHE A 308 1.12 23.56 -13.64
N SER A 309 0.02 23.20 -14.31
CA SER A 309 -1.26 22.95 -13.66
C SER A 309 -1.20 21.70 -12.76
N VAL A 310 -1.98 21.70 -11.69
CA VAL A 310 -2.08 20.54 -10.79
C VAL A 310 -2.87 19.44 -11.48
N LEU A 311 -2.33 18.22 -11.50
CA LEU A 311 -3.07 17.07 -12.00
C LEU A 311 -4.03 16.55 -10.94
N GLU A 312 -5.28 16.36 -11.31
CA GLU A 312 -6.25 15.61 -10.52
C GLU A 312 -5.90 14.12 -10.48
N SER A 313 -6.28 13.42 -9.41
CA SER A 313 -5.97 11.99 -9.26
C SER A 313 -6.51 11.15 -10.41
N TYR A 314 -7.68 11.45 -10.96
CA TYR A 314 -8.26 10.72 -12.10
C TYR A 314 -7.56 10.98 -13.44
N HIS A 315 -6.62 11.95 -13.53
CA HIS A 315 -5.77 12.10 -14.73
C HIS A 315 -4.58 11.12 -14.73
N LEU A 316 -4.27 10.53 -13.57
CA LEU A 316 -3.18 9.57 -13.41
C LEU A 316 -3.73 8.14 -13.60
N SER A 317 -2.98 7.30 -14.32
CA SER A 317 -3.37 5.91 -14.63
C SER A 317 -3.67 5.03 -13.40
N MET A 318 -2.80 5.03 -12.38
CA MET A 318 -2.97 4.14 -11.21
C MET A 318 -4.16 4.56 -10.33
N PRO A 319 -4.30 5.82 -9.90
CA PRO A 319 -5.47 6.24 -9.14
C PRO A 319 -6.77 6.13 -9.96
N LEU A 320 -6.74 6.37 -11.28
CA LEU A 320 -7.89 6.14 -12.15
C LEU A 320 -8.31 4.66 -12.16
N LEU A 321 -7.35 3.72 -12.23
CA LEU A 321 -7.63 2.29 -12.12
C LEU A 321 -8.34 1.96 -10.79
N ALA A 322 -7.87 2.49 -9.66
CA ALA A 322 -8.53 2.30 -8.37
C ALA A 322 -9.95 2.92 -8.34
N LEU A 323 -10.12 4.13 -8.90
CA LEU A 323 -11.43 4.78 -9.01
C LEU A 323 -12.39 3.96 -9.87
N ASP A 324 -11.95 3.41 -10.99
CA ASP A 324 -12.80 2.61 -11.88
C ASP A 324 -13.39 1.39 -11.15
N TYR A 325 -12.60 0.72 -10.30
CA TYR A 325 -13.07 -0.42 -9.50
C TYR A 325 -13.92 -0.01 -8.29
N LEU A 326 -13.61 1.12 -7.65
CA LEU A 326 -14.45 1.66 -6.56
C LEU A 326 -15.81 2.12 -7.08
N THR A 327 -15.84 2.72 -8.27
CA THR A 327 -17.04 3.30 -8.89
C THR A 327 -17.84 2.28 -9.70
N GLY A 328 -17.22 1.15 -10.05
CA GLY A 328 -17.90 0.01 -10.71
C GLY A 328 -17.92 0.09 -12.21
N ARG A 329 -17.16 1.02 -12.78
CA ARG A 329 -16.85 1.02 -14.21
C ARG A 329 -16.13 -0.26 -14.60
N LYS A 330 -15.26 -0.76 -13.71
CA LYS A 330 -14.61 -2.06 -13.78
C LYS A 330 -15.06 -2.90 -12.60
N THR A 331 -15.26 -4.20 -12.84
CA THR A 331 -15.75 -5.13 -11.83
C THR A 331 -15.01 -6.46 -11.97
N PHE A 332 -14.94 -7.20 -10.87
CA PHE A 332 -14.52 -8.60 -10.84
C PHE A 332 -15.76 -9.48 -10.90
N SER A 333 -15.76 -10.49 -11.77
CA SER A 333 -16.86 -11.45 -11.88
C SER A 333 -17.11 -12.19 -10.56
N ARG A 334 -16.04 -12.47 -9.81
CA ARG A 334 -16.10 -13.01 -8.44
C ARG A 334 -15.12 -12.27 -7.55
N GLY A 335 -15.63 -11.55 -6.56
CA GLY A 335 -14.74 -10.83 -5.65
C GLY A 335 -15.35 -9.66 -4.91
N ILE A 336 -14.47 -8.90 -4.29
CA ILE A 336 -14.82 -7.78 -3.42
C ILE A 336 -13.75 -6.70 -3.49
N VAL A 337 -14.17 -5.44 -3.46
CA VAL A 337 -13.27 -4.30 -3.33
C VAL A 337 -13.47 -3.70 -1.93
N LEU A 338 -12.39 -3.69 -1.16
CA LEU A 338 -12.34 -3.14 0.18
C LEU A 338 -11.46 -1.90 0.18
N ALA A 339 -12.01 -0.78 0.60
CA ALA A 339 -11.29 0.46 0.78
C ALA A 339 -11.34 0.88 2.24
N ALA A 340 -10.28 1.50 2.75
CA ALA A 340 -10.29 2.20 4.02
C ALA A 340 -9.78 3.61 3.81
N TYR A 341 -10.44 4.61 4.40
CA TYR A 341 -9.83 5.92 4.56
C TYR A 341 -9.07 5.98 5.88
N SER A 342 -8.13 6.92 5.97
CA SER A 342 -7.35 7.12 7.18
C SER A 342 -7.38 8.59 7.61
N HIS A 343 -7.05 8.83 8.88
CA HIS A 343 -6.76 10.16 9.43
C HIS A 343 -5.27 10.26 9.86
N SER A 344 -4.44 9.30 9.44
CA SER A 344 -3.02 9.20 9.80
C SER A 344 -2.20 10.36 9.23
N THR A 345 -2.55 10.81 8.04
CA THR A 345 -1.74 11.75 7.25
C THR A 345 -2.37 13.14 7.30
N PRO A 346 -1.83 14.06 8.13
CA PRO A 346 -2.44 15.39 8.29
C PRO A 346 -2.36 16.24 7.00
N SER A 347 -1.41 15.94 6.11
CA SER A 347 -1.29 16.64 4.83
C SER A 347 -2.37 16.24 3.81
N LEU A 348 -3.14 15.18 4.08
CA LEU A 348 -4.20 14.67 3.23
C LEU A 348 -5.45 14.46 4.11
N PRO A 349 -6.16 15.54 4.47
CA PRO A 349 -7.42 15.41 5.19
C PRO A 349 -8.46 14.70 4.33
N ILE A 350 -9.52 14.19 4.96
CA ILE A 350 -10.63 13.58 4.23
C ILE A 350 -11.32 14.68 3.40
N PRO A 351 -11.44 14.49 2.07
CA PRO A 351 -12.07 15.50 1.23
C PRO A 351 -13.56 15.67 1.55
N PRO A 352 -14.09 16.89 1.47
CA PRO A 352 -15.50 17.19 1.75
C PRO A 352 -16.46 16.45 0.80
N VAL A 353 -15.94 16.03 -0.36
CA VAL A 353 -16.65 15.20 -1.33
C VAL A 353 -17.01 13.82 -0.76
N LEU A 354 -16.05 13.16 -0.09
CA LEU A 354 -16.28 11.85 0.52
C LEU A 354 -17.19 11.95 1.75
N THR A 355 -17.05 13.02 2.55
CA THR A 355 -17.93 13.23 3.70
C THR A 355 -19.38 13.44 3.26
N THR A 356 -19.60 14.18 2.18
CA THR A 356 -20.93 14.38 1.58
C THR A 356 -21.49 13.06 1.04
N ALA A 357 -20.73 12.35 0.20
CA ALA A 357 -21.21 11.14 -0.48
C ALA A 357 -21.50 9.98 0.48
N LEU A 358 -20.69 9.80 1.53
CA LEU A 358 -20.84 8.69 2.49
C LEU A 358 -21.58 9.11 3.78
N ALA A 359 -22.16 10.31 3.81
CA ALA A 359 -22.81 10.92 4.98
C ALA A 359 -21.97 10.74 6.26
N LEU A 360 -20.68 11.06 6.18
CA LEU A 360 -19.76 10.88 7.32
C LEU A 360 -20.08 11.91 8.41
N PRO A 361 -19.91 11.54 9.69
CA PRO A 361 -20.08 12.50 10.78
C PRO A 361 -19.03 13.61 10.63
N SER A 362 -19.50 14.83 10.44
CA SER A 362 -18.66 16.03 10.39
C SER A 362 -18.48 16.58 11.81
N THR A 363 -17.25 16.94 12.14
CA THR A 363 -16.95 17.82 13.27
C THR A 363 -17.14 19.27 12.82
N HIS A 364 -17.21 20.23 13.74
CA HIS A 364 -17.29 21.66 13.38
C HIS A 364 -16.18 22.11 12.41
N ALA A 365 -14.99 21.51 12.50
CA ALA A 365 -13.86 21.81 11.60
C ALA A 365 -13.99 21.19 10.18
N THR A 366 -14.87 20.20 10.01
CA THR A 366 -15.12 19.50 8.75
C THR A 366 -16.57 19.66 8.29
N ALA A 367 -17.29 20.61 8.87
CA ALA A 367 -18.67 20.90 8.54
C ALA A 367 -18.73 21.44 7.09
N ILE A 368 -19.53 20.76 6.28
CA ILE A 368 -19.81 21.17 4.90
C ILE A 368 -20.75 22.37 4.98
N THR A 369 -20.34 23.50 4.40
CA THR A 369 -21.17 24.70 4.28
C THR A 369 -21.58 24.87 2.82
N PRO A 370 -22.63 25.65 2.51
CA PRO A 370 -23.00 25.94 1.12
C PRO A 370 -21.87 26.53 0.26
N TYR A 371 -20.83 27.10 0.89
CA TYR A 371 -19.69 27.72 0.22
C TYR A 371 -18.46 26.81 0.09
N THR A 372 -18.49 25.58 0.64
CA THR A 372 -17.35 24.67 0.46
C THR A 372 -17.29 24.18 -0.99
N PRO A 373 -16.19 24.40 -1.73
CA PRO A 373 -16.09 23.95 -3.12
C PRO A 373 -16.03 22.42 -3.16
N LEU A 374 -16.92 21.83 -3.96
CA LEU A 374 -16.95 20.39 -4.21
C LEU A 374 -16.59 20.15 -5.67
N ASN A 375 -15.56 19.34 -5.93
CA ASN A 375 -15.24 18.92 -7.30
C ASN A 375 -16.34 17.94 -7.77
N PRO A 376 -17.08 18.27 -8.85
CA PRO A 376 -18.22 17.46 -9.30
C PRO A 376 -17.81 16.08 -9.78
N THR A 377 -16.63 15.94 -10.39
CA THR A 377 -16.11 14.65 -10.89
C THR A 377 -15.80 13.71 -9.73
N HIS A 378 -15.09 14.19 -8.71
CA HIS A 378 -14.82 13.40 -7.51
C HIS A 378 -16.12 13.05 -6.77
N LEU A 379 -17.12 13.94 -6.79
CA LEU A 379 -18.43 13.69 -6.17
C LEU A 379 -19.21 12.61 -6.90
N ALA A 380 -19.21 12.62 -8.23
CA ALA A 380 -19.77 11.55 -9.03
C ALA A 380 -19.08 10.20 -8.74
N HIS A 381 -17.75 10.21 -8.57
CA HIS A 381 -17.01 9.00 -8.21
C HIS A 381 -17.37 8.48 -6.81
N ALA A 382 -17.47 9.37 -5.83
CA ALA A 382 -17.75 9.00 -4.45
C ALA A 382 -19.19 8.49 -4.25
N SER A 383 -20.15 9.02 -5.01
CA SER A 383 -21.59 8.73 -4.88
C SER A 383 -22.06 7.51 -5.67
N ALA A 384 -21.23 6.92 -6.53
CA ALA A 384 -21.69 5.91 -7.48
C ALA A 384 -22.26 4.65 -6.82
N SER A 385 -21.51 4.01 -5.91
CA SER A 385 -21.83 2.62 -5.51
C SER A 385 -21.00 2.08 -4.34
N ILE A 386 -20.38 2.98 -3.58
CA ILE A 386 -19.55 2.61 -2.44
C ILE A 386 -20.46 2.42 -1.23
N GLN A 387 -20.51 1.20 -0.68
CA GLN A 387 -21.24 0.91 0.55
C GLN A 387 -20.39 1.26 1.76
N ARG A 388 -21.01 1.83 2.78
CA ARG A 388 -20.32 2.19 4.02
C ARG A 388 -20.25 0.99 4.97
N PHE A 389 -19.03 0.63 5.38
CA PHE A 389 -18.77 -0.32 6.46
C PHE A 389 -18.27 0.43 7.69
N GLN A 390 -19.14 0.70 8.67
CA GLN A 390 -18.80 1.56 9.82
C GLN A 390 -18.17 0.78 10.98
N VAL A 391 -16.93 1.15 11.31
CA VAL A 391 -16.23 0.71 12.51
C VAL A 391 -16.67 1.60 13.69
N PRO A 392 -17.13 1.02 14.81
CA PRO A 392 -17.50 1.77 16.00
C PRO A 392 -16.28 2.51 16.57
N PHE A 393 -16.54 3.65 17.21
CA PHE A 393 -15.47 4.47 17.78
C PHE A 393 -14.75 3.76 18.93
N GLY A 394 -15.52 3.14 19.83
CA GLY A 394 -15.01 2.40 20.98
C GLY A 394 -14.94 0.89 20.74
N MET A 395 -14.04 0.23 21.47
CA MET A 395 -14.02 -1.20 21.71
C MET A 395 -15.02 -1.57 22.81
N SER A 396 -15.55 -2.79 22.76
CA SER A 396 -16.28 -3.34 23.91
C SER A 396 -15.31 -3.64 25.07
N PRO A 397 -15.80 -3.75 26.32
CA PRO A 397 -14.95 -4.12 27.45
C PRO A 397 -14.22 -5.46 27.24
N VAL A 398 -14.88 -6.42 26.58
CA VAL A 398 -14.32 -7.74 26.24
C VAL A 398 -13.19 -7.60 25.20
N GLU A 399 -13.38 -6.78 24.17
CA GLU A 399 -12.33 -6.47 23.18
C GLU A 399 -11.13 -5.75 23.82
N ALA A 400 -11.41 -4.85 24.77
CA ALA A 400 -10.37 -4.12 25.49
C ALA A 400 -9.56 -5.03 26.43
N GLY A 401 -10.19 -6.01 27.06
CA GLY A 401 -9.51 -7.04 27.86
C GLY A 401 -8.46 -7.80 27.05
N GLY A 402 -8.83 -8.35 25.89
CA GLY A 402 -7.87 -9.03 25.02
C GLY A 402 -6.75 -8.12 24.50
N MET A 403 -7.04 -6.84 24.28
CA MET A 403 -6.02 -5.88 23.87
C MET A 403 -5.03 -5.60 25.01
N ALA A 404 -5.52 -5.45 26.24
CA ALA A 404 -4.69 -5.29 27.43
C ALA A 404 -3.80 -6.51 27.67
N GLU A 405 -4.30 -7.73 27.46
CA GLU A 405 -3.50 -8.95 27.53
C GLU A 405 -2.32 -8.94 26.53
N ILE A 406 -2.55 -8.49 25.29
CA ILE A 406 -1.48 -8.34 24.30
C ILE A 406 -0.44 -7.32 24.79
N TRP A 407 -0.88 -6.16 25.28
CA TRP A 407 0.03 -5.11 25.74
C TRP A 407 0.83 -5.52 26.97
N GLN A 408 0.21 -6.24 27.92
CA GLN A 408 0.89 -6.79 29.09
C GLN A 408 1.94 -7.81 28.68
N LYS A 409 1.58 -8.77 27.80
CA LYS A 409 2.53 -9.78 27.31
C LYS A 409 3.67 -9.17 26.51
N LYS A 410 3.41 -8.11 25.75
CA LYS A 410 4.43 -7.34 25.03
C LYS A 410 5.30 -6.45 25.93
N GLY A 411 4.99 -6.36 27.22
CA GLY A 411 5.69 -5.48 28.16
C GLY A 411 5.44 -3.99 27.93
N TRP A 412 4.40 -3.64 27.17
CA TRP A 412 3.99 -2.24 26.93
C TRP A 412 3.19 -1.66 28.10
N ALA A 413 2.58 -2.55 28.89
CA ALA A 413 1.79 -2.20 30.06
C ALA A 413 2.15 -3.13 31.22
N ARG A 414 2.01 -2.63 32.44
CA ARG A 414 2.09 -3.48 33.64
C ARG A 414 0.84 -4.36 33.72
N PRO A 415 0.92 -5.53 34.38
CA PRO A 415 -0.27 -6.27 34.78
C PRO A 415 -1.16 -5.32 35.58
N ALA A 416 -2.24 -4.91 34.96
CA ALA A 416 -3.15 -3.90 35.45
C ALA A 416 -4.44 -4.63 35.84
N GLY A 417 -4.92 -4.41 37.06
CA GLY A 417 -6.22 -4.94 37.50
C GLY A 417 -7.38 -4.33 36.71
N ASP A 418 -8.57 -4.90 36.88
CA ASP A 418 -9.77 -4.50 36.15
C ASP A 418 -10.09 -2.99 36.27
N GLU A 419 -9.75 -2.37 37.39
CA GLU A 419 -9.92 -0.93 37.61
C GLU A 419 -9.11 -0.08 36.62
N ALA A 420 -7.86 -0.45 36.38
CA ALA A 420 -7.00 0.26 35.44
C ALA A 420 -7.45 0.03 33.98
N LEU A 421 -7.96 -1.17 33.66
CA LEU A 421 -8.60 -1.45 32.38
C LEU A 421 -9.81 -0.53 32.17
N MET A 422 -10.70 -0.46 33.14
CA MET A 422 -11.92 0.34 33.06
C MET A 422 -11.64 1.85 33.05
N SER A 423 -10.64 2.32 33.81
CA SER A 423 -10.23 3.73 33.77
C SER A 423 -9.65 4.09 32.40
N GLY A 424 -8.78 3.25 31.84
CA GLY A 424 -8.24 3.43 30.49
C GLY A 424 -9.31 3.40 29.41
N LEU A 425 -10.29 2.49 29.52
CA LEU A 425 -11.44 2.41 28.62
C LEU A 425 -12.30 3.67 28.69
N SER A 426 -12.59 4.17 29.89
CA SER A 426 -13.39 5.38 30.12
C SER A 426 -12.68 6.63 29.58
N LEU A 427 -11.39 6.79 29.86
CA LEU A 427 -10.60 7.94 29.39
C LEU A 427 -10.46 7.98 27.86
N SER A 428 -10.34 6.81 27.23
CA SER A 428 -10.21 6.69 25.78
C SER A 428 -11.55 6.62 25.04
N MET A 429 -12.68 6.55 25.76
CA MET A 429 -14.00 6.20 25.21
C MET A 429 -13.94 4.92 24.35
N GLY A 430 -13.06 3.99 24.74
CA GLY A 430 -12.78 2.74 24.03
C GLY A 430 -11.95 2.85 22.75
N ASN A 431 -11.37 4.01 22.42
CA ASN A 431 -10.57 4.15 21.20
C ASN A 431 -9.23 3.39 21.32
N PRO A 432 -8.94 2.40 20.45
CA PRO A 432 -7.74 1.57 20.55
C PRO A 432 -6.42 2.36 20.53
N GLU A 433 -6.30 3.36 19.65
CA GLU A 433 -5.06 4.14 19.53
C GLU A 433 -4.84 5.04 20.75
N VAL A 434 -5.90 5.68 21.27
CA VAL A 434 -5.80 6.56 22.43
C VAL A 434 -5.50 5.75 23.68
N MET A 435 -6.20 4.62 23.87
CA MET A 435 -5.98 3.70 24.98
C MET A 435 -4.55 3.15 24.97
N GLY A 436 -4.08 2.68 23.81
CA GLY A 436 -2.71 2.16 23.68
C GLY A 436 -1.64 3.22 23.95
N LYS A 437 -1.87 4.49 23.58
CA LYS A 437 -0.97 5.60 23.94
C LYS A 437 -0.93 5.79 25.46
N GLY A 438 -2.08 5.91 26.13
CA GLY A 438 -2.12 6.11 27.58
C GLY A 438 -1.33 5.06 28.34
N TRP A 439 -1.55 3.79 28.01
CA TRP A 439 -0.91 2.66 28.67
C TRP A 439 0.61 2.58 28.43
N ARG A 440 1.06 2.99 27.24
CA ARG A 440 2.49 3.09 26.91
C ARG A 440 3.18 4.28 27.61
N PHE A 441 2.47 5.39 27.83
CA PHE A 441 3.04 6.57 28.48
C PHE A 441 3.26 6.34 29.98
N ASP A 442 2.32 5.67 30.66
CA ASP A 442 2.47 5.30 32.08
C ASP A 442 3.68 4.39 32.34
N PHE A 443 4.03 3.53 31.36
CA PHE A 443 5.22 2.71 31.45
C PHE A 443 6.53 3.53 31.37
N LYS A 444 6.58 4.55 30.49
CA LYS A 444 7.79 5.36 30.27
C LYS A 444 8.01 6.42 31.33
N SER A 445 6.94 7.02 31.87
CA SER A 445 7.04 8.08 32.88
C SER A 445 7.57 7.60 34.24
N MET A 446 7.47 6.29 34.52
CA MET A 446 7.94 5.65 35.75
C MET A 446 9.25 4.85 35.59
N ALA A 447 9.90 4.93 34.42
CA ALA A 447 11.21 4.31 34.16
C ALA A 447 12.39 5.30 34.32
N VAL A 448 12.09 6.50 34.86
CA VAL A 448 13.05 7.46 35.42
C VAL A 448 12.95 7.34 36.94
#